data_AF-A0A524KRS3-F1
#
_entry.id   AF-A0A524KRS3-F1
#
_cell.length_a   1.000
_cell.length_b   1.000
_cell.length_c   1.000
_cell.angle_alpha   90.00
_cell.angle_beta   90.00
_cell.angle_gamma   90.00
#
_symmetry.space_group_name_H-M   'P 1'
#
loop_
_entity.id
_entity.type
_entity.pdbx_description
1 polymer ?
#
loop_
_entity_poly.entity_id
_entity_poly.type
_entity_poly.pdbx_seq_one_letter_code
_entity_poly.pdbx_strand_id
1 'polypeptide(L)' 'PYYITPLLMGASMFVQQKMTPTTADPMQAKIFMFMPVVFTFLFLNFPSGLVIYWLVNNLLTIAQQMYINRRLR' A
#
# COMPACT_ATOMS: atom_id res chain seq x y z
N PRO A 1 -10.87 18.98 6.62
CA PRO A 1 -9.57 18.26 6.58
C PRO A 1 -9.47 17.46 5.28
N TYR A 2 -8.52 17.81 4.39
CA TYR A 2 -8.43 17.25 3.04
C TYR A 2 -8.15 15.73 3.09
N TYR A 3 -9.14 14.91 2.71
CA TYR A 3 -9.08 13.44 2.62
C TYR A 3 -8.17 12.91 1.49
N ILE A 4 -7.15 13.68 1.11
CA ILE A 4 -6.22 13.36 0.03
C ILE A 4 -5.20 12.33 0.50
N THR A 5 -4.75 12.42 1.76
CA THR A 5 -3.70 11.55 2.31
C THR A 5 -4.10 10.07 2.42
N PRO A 6 -5.33 9.68 2.83
CA PRO A 6 -5.71 8.27 2.89
C PRO A 6 -5.89 7.68 1.49
N LEU A 7 -6.35 8.50 0.53
CA LEU A 7 -6.55 8.08 -0.85
C LEU A 7 -5.22 7.81 -1.55
N LEU A 8 -4.21 8.67 -1.32
CA LEU A 8 -2.84 8.42 -1.77
C LEU A 8 -2.22 7.18 -1.12
N MET A 9 -2.50 6.95 0.17
CA MET A 9 -2.04 5.75 0.89
C MET A 9 -2.67 4.48 0.31
N GLY A 10 -3.97 4.48 0.01
CA GLY A 10 -4.65 3.36 -0.63
C GLY A 10 -4.06 3.03 -2.00
N ALA A 11 -3.76 4.06 -2.80
CA ALA A 11 -3.12 3.90 -4.09
C ALA A 11 -1.70 3.33 -3.97
N SER A 12 -0.90 3.79 -3.00
CA SER A 12 0.47 3.30 -2.79
C SER A 12 0.47 1.84 -2.31
N MET A 13 -0.44 1.48 -1.39
CA MET A 13 -0.62 0.10 -0.95
C MET A 13 -0.97 -0.85 -2.12
N PHE A 14 -1.83 -0.41 -3.03
CA PHE A 14 -2.18 -1.21 -4.21
C PHE A 14 -0.98 -1.45 -5.13
N VAL A 15 -0.15 -0.42 -5.34
CA VAL A 15 1.09 -0.55 -6.12
C VAL A 15 2.06 -1.52 -5.44
N GLN A 16 2.27 -1.38 -4.13
CA GLN A 16 3.12 -2.27 -3.36
C GLN A 16 2.65 -3.72 -3.46
N GLN A 17 1.35 -3.96 -3.33
CA GLN A 17 0.77 -5.29 -3.36
C GLN A 17 0.95 -5.99 -4.71
N LYS A 18 0.95 -5.23 -5.82
CA LYS A 18 1.28 -5.77 -7.16
C LYS A 18 2.76 -6.12 -7.33
N MET A 19 3.65 -5.52 -6.55
CA MET A 19 5.09 -5.82 -6.58
C MET A 19 5.44 -7.05 -5.74
N THR A 20 4.60 -7.40 -4.77
CA THR A 20 4.80 -8.55 -3.89
C THR A 20 4.29 -9.83 -4.56
N PRO A 21 5.16 -10.83 -4.81
CA PRO A 21 4.72 -12.12 -5.32
C PRO A 21 3.75 -12.74 -4.32
N THR A 22 2.52 -13.00 -4.75
CA THR A 22 1.49 -13.60 -3.89
C THR A 22 1.40 -15.09 -4.22
N THR A 23 1.83 -15.97 -3.31
CA THR A 23 1.73 -17.44 -3.45
C THR A 23 0.41 -18.00 -2.90
N ALA A 24 -0.57 -17.13 -2.68
CA ALA A 24 -1.81 -17.48 -2.00
C ALA A 24 -2.85 -18.03 -2.99
N ASP A 25 -3.68 -18.97 -2.52
CA ASP A 25 -4.80 -19.51 -3.30
C ASP A 25 -5.75 -18.39 -3.79
N PRO A 26 -6.49 -18.60 -4.89
CA PRO A 26 -7.30 -17.55 -5.54
C PRO A 26 -8.29 -16.84 -4.60
N MET A 27 -8.77 -17.51 -3.56
CA MET A 27 -9.62 -16.92 -2.53
C MET A 27 -8.86 -15.93 -1.64
N GLN A 28 -7.67 -16.28 -1.18
CA GLN A 28 -6.84 -15.40 -0.36
C GLN A 28 -6.32 -14.20 -1.17
N ALA A 29 -5.97 -14.41 -2.44
CA ALA A 29 -5.57 -13.32 -3.34
C ALA A 29 -6.65 -12.23 -3.45
N LYS A 30 -7.93 -12.63 -3.56
CA LYS A 30 -9.07 -11.70 -3.56
C LYS A 30 -9.15 -10.91 -2.26
N ILE A 31 -9.01 -11.57 -1.10
CA ILE A 31 -9.03 -10.90 0.20
C ILE A 31 -7.90 -9.86 0.29
N PHE A 32 -6.69 -10.22 -0.15
CA PHE A 32 -5.57 -9.28 -0.19
C PHE A 32 -5.86 -8.05 -1.05
N MET A 33 -6.49 -8.19 -2.22
CA MET A 33 -6.85 -7.05 -3.07
C MET A 33 -7.85 -6.07 -2.42
N PHE A 34 -8.66 -6.52 -1.47
CA PHE A 34 -9.60 -5.65 -0.74
C PHE A 34 -8.97 -4.98 0.48
N MET A 35 -7.84 -5.49 1.01
CA MET A 35 -7.17 -4.90 2.19
C MET A 35 -6.80 -3.43 2.04
N PRO A 36 -6.21 -2.95 0.92
CA PRO A 36 -5.86 -1.53 0.75
C PRO A 36 -7.08 -0.60 0.90
N VAL A 37 -8.25 -1.05 0.43
CA VAL A 37 -9.50 -0.29 0.53
C VAL A 37 -9.95 -0.20 1.99
N VAL A 38 -9.95 -1.32 2.71
CA VAL A 38 -10.30 -1.36 4.14
C VAL A 38 -9.37 -0.46 4.97
N PHE A 39 -8.07 -0.54 4.74
CA PHE A 39 -7.10 0.33 5.42
C PHE A 39 -7.28 1.80 5.06
N THR A 40 -7.64 2.13 3.81
CA THR A 40 -7.94 3.50 3.40
C THR A 40 -9.10 4.09 4.21
N PHE A 41 -10.17 3.33 4.42
CA PHE A 41 -11.30 3.77 5.24
C PHE A 41 -10.95 3.84 6.74
N LEU A 42 -10.11 2.93 7.23
CA LEU A 42 -9.60 2.96 8.60
C LEU A 42 -8.80 4.25 8.85
N PHE A 43 -7.88 4.62 7.94
CA PHE A 43 -7.03 5.80 8.07
C PHE A 43 -7.77 7.14 8.03
N LEU A 44 -9.03 7.18 7.57
CA LEU A 44 -9.87 8.39 7.63
C LEU A 44 -10.10 8.89 9.08
N ASN A 45 -10.05 7.99 10.06
CA ASN A 45 -10.26 8.31 11.47
C ASN A 45 -8.95 8.51 12.25
N PHE A 46 -7.78 8.36 11.60
CA PHE A 46 -6.48 8.48 12.24
C PHE A 46 -5.87 9.88 12.06
N PRO A 47 -4.99 10.32 12.97
CA PRO A 47 -4.26 11.59 12.83
C PRO A 47 -3.49 11.64 11.51
N SER A 48 -3.60 12.75 10.79
CA SER A 48 -2.99 12.93 9.46
C SER A 48 -1.46 12.77 9.46
N GLY A 49 -0.77 13.12 10.56
CA GLY A 49 0.67 12.92 10.70
C GLY A 49 1.08 11.45 10.66
N LEU A 50 0.29 10.56 11.27
CA LEU A 50 0.55 9.11 11.23
C LEU A 50 0.36 8.57 9.81
N VAL A 51 -0.69 9.01 9.12
CA VAL A 51 -0.99 8.58 7.74
C VAL A 51 0.11 9.02 6.78
N ILE A 52 0.63 10.25 6.93
CA ILE A 52 1.74 10.76 6.12
C ILE A 52 3.03 9.99 6.39
N TYR A 53 3.34 9.69 7.66
CA TYR A 53 4.49 8.85 8.01
C TYR A 53 4.43 7.48 7.33
N TRP A 54 3.26 6.83 7.39
CA TRP A 54 3.01 5.55 6.71
C TRP A 54 3.16 5.65 5.19
N LEU A 55 2.63 6.71 4.59
CA LEU A 55 2.71 6.96 3.15
C LEU A 55 4.16 7.10 2.69
N VAL A 56 4.97 7.90 3.38
CA VAL A 56 6.39 8.08 3.04
C VAL A 56 7.14 6.75 3.15
N ASN A 57 6.91 5.99 4.22
CA ASN A 57 7.53 4.68 4.40
C ASN A 57 7.12 3.68 3.30
N ASN A 58 5.84 3.68 2.92
CA ASN A 58 5.33 2.82 1.86
C ASN A 58 5.96 3.15 0.51
N LEU A 59 6.10 4.43 0.17
CA LEU A 59 6.77 4.88 -1.05
C LEU A 59 8.24 4.50 -1.09
N LEU A 60 8.96 4.63 0.03
CA LEU A 60 10.36 4.19 0.13
C LEU A 60 10.49 2.68 -0.07
N THR A 61 9.59 1.90 0.55
CA THR A 61 9.55 0.44 0.38
C THR A 61 9.30 0.06 -1.08
N ILE A 62 8.36 0.73 -1.75
CA ILE A 62 8.10 0.54 -3.19
C ILE A 62 9.36 0.86 -4.00
N ALA A 63 10.00 2.01 -3.75
CA ALA A 63 11.21 2.41 -4.45
C ALA A 63 12.35 1.38 -4.28
N GLN A 64 12.55 0.89 -3.06
CA GLN A 64 13.49 -0.18 -2.75
C GLN A 64 13.13 -1.46 -3.50
N GLN A 65 11.87 -1.90 -3.46
CA GLN A 65 11.42 -3.11 -4.14
C GLN A 65 11.58 -3.00 -5.66
N MET A 66 11.29 -1.85 -6.26
CA MET A 66 11.54 -1.60 -7.68
C MET A 66 13.01 -1.72 -8.02
N TYR A 67 13.91 -1.17 -7.20
CA TYR A 67 15.35 -1.27 -7.41
C TYR A 67 15.83 -2.73 -7.33
N ILE A 68 15.39 -3.49 -6.32
CA ILE A 68 15.71 -4.91 -6.16
C ILE A 68 15.20 -5.72 -7.36
N ASN A 69 13.93 -5.55 -7.73
CA ASN A 69 13.32 -6.26 -8.85
C ASN A 69 14.03 -5.99 -10.19
N ARG A 70 14.58 -4.77 -10.38
CA ARG A 70 15.39 -4.41 -11.55
C ARG A 70 16.80 -5.01 -11.51
N ARG A 71 17.36 -5.27 -10.33
CA ARG A 71 18.69 -5.88 -10.16
C ARG A 71 18.68 -7.41 -10.24
N LEU A 72 17.55 -8.03 -9.89
CA LEU A 72 17.34 -9.48 -9.95
C LEU A 72 16.90 -9.98 -11.34
N ARG A 73 16.40 -9.07 -12.20
CA ARG A 73 16.18 -9.30 -13.63
C ARG A 73 17.48 -9.14 -14.40
#